data_AF-A0AAW2YS88-F1
#
_entry.id   AF-A0AAW2YS88-F1
#
_cell.length_a   1.000
_cell.length_b   1.000
_cell.length_c   1.000
_cell.angle_alpha   90.00
_cell.angle_beta   90.00
_cell.angle_gamma   90.00
#
_symmetry.space_group_name_H-M   'P 1'
#
loop_
_entity.id
_entity.type
_entity.pdbx_description
1 polymer ?
#
loop_
_entity_poly.entity_id
_entity_poly.type
_entity_poly.pdbx_seq_one_letter_code
_entity_poly.pdbx_strand_id
1 'polypeptide(L)'
;MDDSCEPVDQSDDDKVGLKKSEMKKLLECQVCNQIFITPFILHCSHTFCKKCVMEYLRKNKKCPCCEKMIIKPPAHNRHVCLLLESFTPYLSEVETAMLNLRKLEHQQYFEEEFKKFENMVKSAQENGTKFLNIERRWSTEEKRIFRIGLERYEGRELELYCNLTGFSKEFINTSLPPALIIAARNVDAQIPQSSQTGINYDLLRDILRDIMTS
;
A
#
# COMPACT_ATOMS: atom_id res chain seq x y z
N MET A 1 50.55 -33.53 -44.00
CA MET A 1 49.64 -34.13 -45.00
C MET A 1 49.04 -35.32 -44.27
N ASP A 2 47.96 -35.20 -43.51
CA ASP A 2 46.72 -34.51 -43.81
C ASP A 2 46.15 -33.94 -42.49
N ASP A 3 45.87 -32.64 -42.48
CA ASP A 3 45.24 -31.90 -41.39
C ASP A 3 43.81 -31.64 -41.85
N SER A 4 42.90 -32.53 -41.46
CA SER A 4 41.48 -32.43 -41.79
C SER A 4 40.70 -32.20 -40.49
N CYS A 5 40.61 -30.92 -40.11
CA CYS A 5 39.70 -30.43 -39.10
C CYS A 5 38.26 -30.58 -39.63
N GLU A 6 37.49 -31.48 -39.02
CA GLU A 6 36.05 -31.59 -39.29
C GLU A 6 35.35 -30.31 -38.78
N PRO A 7 34.37 -29.76 -39.54
CA PRO A 7 33.65 -28.58 -39.09
C PRO A 7 32.76 -28.95 -37.90
N VAL A 8 33.05 -28.34 -36.75
CA VAL A 8 32.18 -28.37 -35.58
C VAL A 8 30.86 -27.70 -35.97
N ASP A 9 29.79 -28.50 -35.97
CA ASP A 9 28.41 -28.05 -36.17
C ASP A 9 28.08 -26.99 -35.11
N GLN A 10 28.06 -25.73 -35.56
CA GLN A 10 27.57 -24.60 -34.80
C GLN A 10 26.05 -24.60 -34.89
N SER A 11 25.40 -25.36 -34.02
CA SER A 11 23.97 -25.20 -33.78
C SER A 11 23.65 -25.29 -32.29
N ASP A 12 22.72 -24.43 -31.90
CA ASP A 12 22.02 -24.35 -30.62
C ASP A 12 22.69 -23.50 -29.51
N ASP A 13 22.80 -22.19 -29.80
CA ASP A 13 22.54 -21.17 -28.78
C ASP A 13 21.11 -21.37 -28.25
N ASP A 14 20.95 -22.20 -27.23
CA ASP A 14 19.71 -22.40 -26.47
C ASP A 14 19.24 -21.08 -25.87
N LYS A 15 18.47 -20.30 -26.64
CA LYS A 15 17.66 -19.20 -26.13
C LYS A 15 16.59 -19.77 -25.22
N VAL A 16 16.88 -19.86 -23.93
CA VAL A 16 15.87 -20.08 -22.88
C VAL A 16 15.01 -18.82 -22.77
N GLY A 17 14.13 -18.61 -23.74
CA GLY A 17 13.11 -17.56 -23.73
C GLY A 17 11.80 -18.13 -23.21
N LEU A 18 11.32 -17.64 -22.07
CA LEU A 18 10.00 -18.00 -21.56
C LEU A 18 8.91 -17.62 -22.56
N LYS A 19 7.99 -18.53 -22.91
CA LYS A 19 6.93 -18.22 -23.88
C LYS A 19 5.98 -17.19 -23.29
N LYS A 20 5.43 -16.29 -24.13
CA LYS A 20 4.45 -15.26 -23.72
C LYS A 20 3.30 -15.84 -22.88
N SER A 21 2.80 -17.02 -23.24
CA SER A 21 1.74 -17.74 -22.52
C SER A 21 2.16 -18.20 -21.13
N GLU A 22 3.43 -18.59 -20.96
CA GLU A 22 3.98 -19.02 -19.67
C GLU A 22 4.22 -17.79 -18.77
N MET A 23 4.75 -16.72 -19.34
CA MET A 23 4.89 -15.43 -18.66
C MET A 23 3.53 -14.90 -18.16
N LYS A 24 2.48 -14.99 -18.98
CA LYS A 24 1.13 -14.58 -18.59
C LYS A 24 0.65 -15.32 -17.34
N LYS A 25 0.84 -16.64 -17.27
CA LYS A 25 0.43 -17.46 -16.11
C LYS A 25 1.14 -17.04 -14.82
N LEU A 26 2.41 -16.63 -14.90
CA LEU A 26 3.17 -16.12 -13.74
C LEU A 26 2.62 -14.78 -13.22
N LEU A 27 1.85 -14.07 -14.04
CA LEU A 27 1.26 -12.77 -13.73
C LEU A 27 -0.24 -12.87 -13.38
N GLU A 28 -0.75 -14.07 -13.12
CA GLU A 28 -2.14 -14.32 -12.76
C GLU A 28 -2.35 -14.51 -11.25
N CYS A 29 -3.39 -13.87 -10.74
CA CYS A 29 -3.83 -13.98 -9.36
C CYS A 29 -4.55 -15.30 -9.10
N GLN A 30 -4.07 -16.07 -8.13
CA GLN A 30 -4.58 -17.41 -7.80
C GLN A 30 -5.98 -17.44 -7.18
N VAL A 31 -6.58 -16.28 -6.87
CA VAL A 31 -7.96 -16.19 -6.35
C VAL A 31 -8.97 -15.99 -7.48
N CYS A 32 -8.63 -15.17 -8.48
CA CYS A 32 -9.55 -14.83 -9.58
C CYS A 32 -9.13 -15.44 -10.92
N ASN A 33 -7.95 -16.07 -10.99
CA ASN A 33 -7.35 -16.67 -12.17
C ASN A 33 -7.26 -15.71 -13.37
N GLN A 34 -6.86 -14.47 -13.11
CA GLN A 34 -6.73 -13.39 -14.10
C GLN A 34 -5.49 -12.54 -13.78
N ILE A 35 -4.97 -11.81 -14.78
CA ILE A 35 -3.80 -10.94 -14.63
C ILE A 35 -3.96 -10.01 -13.41
N PHE A 36 -2.94 -9.91 -12.56
CA PHE A 36 -2.98 -9.09 -11.34
C PHE A 36 -3.44 -7.65 -11.58
N ILE A 37 -4.35 -7.16 -10.72
CA ILE A 37 -4.65 -5.73 -10.55
C ILE A 37 -4.14 -5.30 -9.17
N THR A 38 -3.19 -4.38 -9.14
CA THR A 38 -2.52 -3.89 -7.93
C THR A 38 -2.05 -5.06 -7.07
N PRO A 39 -0.98 -5.77 -7.47
CA PRO A 39 -0.52 -6.99 -6.78
C PRO A 39 -0.09 -6.69 -5.33
N PHE A 40 -0.56 -7.52 -4.41
CA PHE A 40 -0.22 -7.50 -2.99
C PHE A 40 0.34 -8.85 -2.57
N ILE A 41 1.42 -8.83 -1.80
CA ILE A 41 2.14 -9.99 -1.30
C ILE A 41 1.84 -10.19 0.20
N LEU A 42 1.65 -11.45 0.58
CA LEU A 42 1.57 -11.87 1.98
C LEU A 42 2.95 -12.26 2.49
N HIS A 43 3.15 -12.28 3.82
CA HIS A 43 4.42 -12.69 4.44
C HIS A 43 4.86 -14.13 4.10
N CYS A 44 3.98 -14.97 3.56
CA CYS A 44 4.28 -16.30 3.03
C CYS A 44 4.69 -16.31 1.54
N SER A 45 4.92 -15.11 0.97
CA SER A 45 5.33 -14.84 -0.41
C SER A 45 4.29 -15.07 -1.52
N HIS A 46 3.06 -15.48 -1.19
CA HIS A 46 1.99 -15.54 -2.19
C HIS A 46 1.45 -14.15 -2.54
N THR A 47 1.23 -13.91 -3.83
CA THR A 47 0.77 -12.64 -4.38
C THR A 47 -0.64 -12.78 -4.96
N PHE A 48 -1.46 -11.75 -4.75
CA PHE A 48 -2.88 -11.66 -5.14
C PHE A 48 -3.20 -10.25 -5.63
N CYS A 49 -4.36 -10.04 -6.27
CA CYS A 49 -4.85 -8.67 -6.44
C CYS A 49 -5.20 -8.06 -5.07
N LYS A 50 -4.99 -6.75 -4.88
CA LYS A 50 -5.36 -6.04 -3.65
C LYS A 50 -6.81 -6.35 -3.22
N LYS A 51 -7.77 -6.21 -4.14
CA LYS A 51 -9.19 -6.51 -3.91
C LYS A 51 -9.39 -7.94 -3.41
N CYS A 52 -8.86 -8.91 -4.14
CA CYS A 52 -9.03 -10.34 -3.85
C CYS A 52 -8.53 -10.71 -2.46
N VAL A 53 -7.33 -10.27 -2.08
CA VAL A 53 -6.77 -10.62 -0.76
C VAL A 53 -7.45 -9.87 0.38
N MET A 54 -7.81 -8.60 0.18
CA MET A 54 -8.55 -7.82 1.18
C MET A 54 -9.93 -8.43 1.46
N GLU A 55 -10.66 -8.82 0.41
CA GLU A 55 -11.97 -9.44 0.54
C GLU A 55 -11.89 -10.81 1.22
N TYR A 56 -10.92 -11.64 0.82
CA TYR A 56 -10.72 -12.96 1.42
C TYR A 56 -10.39 -12.89 2.91
N LEU A 57 -9.48 -11.97 3.29
CA LEU A 57 -9.01 -11.82 4.68
C LEU A 57 -10.03 -11.17 5.62
N ARG A 58 -11.15 -10.65 5.11
CA ARG A 58 -12.29 -10.25 5.96
C ARG A 58 -12.95 -11.44 6.65
N LYS A 59 -12.94 -12.60 5.98
CA LYS A 59 -13.60 -13.83 6.44
C LYS A 59 -12.61 -14.89 6.93
N ASN A 60 -11.33 -14.75 6.56
CA ASN A 60 -10.31 -15.77 6.80
C ASN A 60 -9.03 -15.16 7.41
N LYS A 61 -8.29 -15.95 8.17
CA LYS A 61 -7.00 -15.55 8.78
C LYS A 61 -5.79 -16.29 8.20
N LYS A 62 -5.98 -17.06 7.13
CA LYS A 62 -4.97 -17.91 6.49
C LYS A 62 -4.74 -17.49 5.04
N CYS A 63 -3.62 -17.87 4.45
CA CYS A 63 -3.35 -17.66 3.04
C CYS A 63 -4.25 -18.56 2.16
N PRO A 64 -4.85 -18.05 1.06
CA PRO A 64 -5.62 -18.87 0.12
C PRO A 64 -4.83 -20.01 -0.54
N CYS A 65 -3.51 -19.87 -0.69
CA CYS A 65 -2.67 -20.83 -1.43
C CYS A 65 -2.02 -21.90 -0.54
N CYS A 66 -1.58 -21.55 0.66
CA CYS A 66 -0.79 -22.44 1.52
C CYS A 66 -1.30 -22.57 2.95
N GLU A 67 -2.45 -21.96 3.25
CA GLU A 67 -3.14 -22.02 4.55
C GLU A 67 -2.34 -21.52 5.77
N LYS A 68 -1.16 -20.95 5.56
CA LYS A 68 -0.37 -20.33 6.64
C LYS A 68 -1.13 -19.14 7.24
N MET A 69 -1.11 -19.05 8.57
CA MET A 69 -1.72 -17.94 9.32
C MET A 69 -1.08 -16.60 8.94
N ILE A 70 -1.90 -15.58 8.72
CA ILE A 70 -1.44 -14.23 8.39
C ILE A 70 -1.09 -13.46 9.65
N ILE A 71 0.22 -13.25 9.85
CA ILE A 71 0.79 -12.56 11.02
C ILE A 71 1.26 -11.12 10.73
N LYS A 72 1.29 -10.72 9.46
CA LYS A 72 1.64 -9.37 9.01
C LYS A 72 0.60 -8.89 7.98
N PRO A 73 0.29 -7.58 7.92
CA PRO A 73 -0.58 -7.03 6.88
C PRO A 73 -0.06 -7.36 5.47
N PRO A 74 -0.97 -7.54 4.48
CA PRO A 74 -0.59 -7.59 3.08
C PRO A 74 0.13 -6.30 2.65
N ALA A 75 1.14 -6.40 1.80
CA ALA A 75 1.89 -5.24 1.30
C ALA A 75 1.91 -5.19 -0.23
N HIS A 76 2.12 -4.02 -0.82
CA HIS A 76 2.30 -3.87 -2.26
C HIS A 76 3.49 -4.69 -2.79
N ASN A 77 3.26 -5.51 -3.82
CA ASN A 77 4.33 -6.19 -4.53
C ASN A 77 4.82 -5.34 -5.70
N ARG A 78 5.69 -4.36 -5.41
CA ARG A 78 6.18 -3.39 -6.40
C ARG A 78 6.92 -4.04 -7.56
N HIS A 79 7.65 -5.13 -7.33
CA HIS A 79 8.34 -5.86 -8.39
C HIS A 79 7.36 -6.48 -9.39
N VAL A 80 6.25 -7.07 -8.91
CA VAL A 80 5.21 -7.58 -9.81
C VAL A 80 4.49 -6.44 -10.54
N CYS A 81 4.32 -5.26 -9.93
CA CYS A 81 3.81 -4.08 -10.66
C CYS A 81 4.71 -3.73 -11.86
N LEU A 82 6.02 -3.63 -11.65
CA LEU A 82 6.98 -3.32 -12.72
C LEU A 82 6.97 -4.39 -13.82
N LEU A 83 6.86 -5.66 -13.44
CA LEU A 83 6.74 -6.75 -14.41
C LEU A 83 5.46 -6.64 -15.23
N LEU A 84 4.32 -6.34 -14.59
CA LEU A 84 3.05 -6.11 -15.30
C LEU A 84 3.17 -4.94 -16.28
N GLU A 85 3.76 -3.82 -15.86
CA GLU A 85 3.98 -2.66 -16.72
C GLU A 85 4.79 -3.03 -17.96
N SER A 86 5.88 -3.80 -17.79
CA SER A 86 6.69 -4.30 -18.91
C SER A 86 5.94 -5.31 -19.79
N PHE A 87 5.01 -6.09 -19.23
CA PHE A 87 4.29 -7.14 -19.94
C PHE A 87 3.05 -6.63 -20.69
N THR A 88 2.38 -5.61 -20.15
CA THR A 88 1.11 -5.10 -20.70
C THR A 88 1.15 -4.68 -22.18
N PRO A 89 2.24 -4.12 -22.74
CA PRO A 89 2.31 -3.78 -24.17
C PRO A 89 2.23 -5.00 -25.09
N TYR A 90 2.51 -6.20 -24.57
CA TYR A 90 2.45 -7.42 -25.36
C TYR A 90 1.03 -8.03 -25.40
N LEU A 91 0.07 -7.50 -24.65
CA LEU A 91 -1.31 -7.99 -24.68
C LEU A 91 -1.98 -7.65 -26.01
N SER A 92 -2.87 -8.53 -26.48
CA SER A 92 -3.76 -8.21 -27.60
C SER A 92 -4.74 -7.09 -27.23
N GLU A 93 -5.39 -6.51 -28.22
CA GLU A 93 -6.41 -5.47 -28.00
C GLU A 93 -7.54 -5.95 -27.08
N VAL A 94 -8.02 -7.18 -27.30
CA VAL A 94 -9.06 -7.81 -26.48
C VAL A 94 -8.59 -8.01 -25.04
N GLU A 95 -7.38 -8.54 -24.84
CA GLU A 95 -6.81 -8.74 -23.50
C GLU A 95 -6.60 -7.41 -22.77
N THR A 96 -6.18 -6.37 -23.49
CA THR A 96 -5.99 -5.02 -22.96
C THR A 96 -7.33 -4.41 -22.53
N ALA A 97 -8.37 -4.54 -23.35
CA ALA A 97 -9.72 -4.09 -23.02
C ALA A 97 -10.26 -4.81 -21.76
N MET A 98 -10.10 -6.14 -21.69
CA MET A 98 -10.49 -6.93 -20.51
C MET A 98 -9.73 -6.49 -19.25
N LEU A 99 -8.41 -6.27 -19.35
CA LEU A 99 -7.59 -5.79 -18.24
C LEU A 99 -8.06 -4.42 -17.74
N ASN A 100 -8.40 -3.50 -18.65
CA ASN A 100 -8.87 -2.16 -18.31
C ASN A 100 -10.26 -2.17 -17.65
N LEU A 101 -11.19 -2.99 -18.14
CA LEU A 101 -12.49 -3.19 -17.48
C LEU A 101 -12.30 -3.70 -16.05
N ARG A 102 -11.36 -4.64 -15.86
CA ARG A 102 -11.04 -5.18 -14.55
C ARG A 102 -10.40 -4.15 -13.62
N LYS A 103 -9.52 -3.28 -14.14
CA LYS A 103 -8.98 -2.13 -13.39
C LYS A 103 -10.11 -1.21 -12.90
N LEU A 104 -11.07 -0.90 -13.75
CA LEU A 104 -12.23 -0.07 -13.40
C LEU A 104 -13.09 -0.72 -12.32
N GLU A 105 -13.39 -2.02 -12.45
CA GLU A 105 -14.14 -2.79 -11.45
C GLU A 105 -13.45 -2.77 -10.07
N HIS A 106 -12.12 -2.95 -10.04
CA HIS A 106 -11.34 -2.87 -8.81
C HIS A 106 -11.35 -1.46 -8.22
N GLN A 107 -11.24 -0.43 -9.05
CA GLN A 107 -11.32 0.97 -8.62
C GLN A 107 -12.69 1.30 -8.01
N GLN A 108 -13.78 0.90 -8.66
CA GLN A 108 -15.14 1.10 -8.16
C GLN A 108 -15.35 0.41 -6.81
N TYR A 109 -14.88 -0.83 -6.66
CA TYR A 109 -14.93 -1.53 -5.38
C TYR A 109 -14.27 -0.73 -4.24
N PHE A 110 -13.04 -0.23 -4.44
CA PHE A 110 -12.35 0.54 -3.39
C PHE A 110 -12.99 1.91 -3.15
N GLU A 111 -13.59 2.52 -4.17
CA GLU A 111 -14.35 3.76 -4.01
C GLU A 111 -15.62 3.55 -3.17
N GLU A 112 -16.33 2.44 -3.38
CA GLU A 112 -17.49 2.07 -2.56
C GLU A 112 -17.11 1.75 -1.12
N GLU A 113 -16.00 1.03 -0.91
CA GLU A 113 -15.49 0.74 0.44
C GLU A 113 -15.08 2.03 1.17
N PHE A 114 -14.45 2.96 0.45
CA PHE A 114 -14.10 4.27 1.01
C PHE A 114 -15.35 5.07 1.42
N LYS A 115 -16.40 5.10 0.57
CA LYS A 115 -17.67 5.76 0.91
C LYS A 115 -18.35 5.16 2.14
N LYS A 116 -18.27 3.84 2.32
CA LYS A 116 -18.78 3.17 3.53
C LYS A 116 -17.99 3.61 4.77
N PHE A 117 -16.67 3.68 4.66
CA PHE A 117 -15.82 4.18 5.74
C PHE A 117 -16.14 5.63 6.09
N GLU A 118 -16.28 6.51 5.09
CA GLU A 118 -16.70 7.91 5.27
C GLU A 118 -18.05 8.03 5.99
N ASN A 119 -19.04 7.23 5.59
CA ASN A 119 -20.37 7.27 6.22
C ASN A 119 -20.34 6.79 7.67
N MET A 120 -19.59 5.72 7.96
CA MET A 120 -19.39 5.23 9.33
C MET A 120 -18.74 6.31 10.20
N VAL A 121 -17.74 6.99 9.67
CA VAL A 121 -17.04 8.09 10.32
C VAL A 121 -17.99 9.26 10.62
N LYS A 122 -18.74 9.73 9.61
CA LYS A 122 -19.72 10.82 9.77
C LYS A 122 -20.75 10.49 10.84
N SER A 123 -21.30 9.29 10.81
CA SER A 123 -22.27 8.84 11.82
C SER A 123 -21.66 8.80 13.23
N ALA A 124 -20.40 8.36 13.38
CA ALA A 124 -19.73 8.38 14.68
C ALA A 124 -19.57 9.81 15.24
N GLN A 125 -19.25 10.78 14.37
CA GLN A 125 -19.13 12.20 14.74
C GLN A 125 -20.48 12.81 15.13
N GLU A 126 -21.55 12.54 14.36
CA GLU A 126 -22.91 12.99 14.64
C GLU A 126 -23.43 12.46 15.99
N ASN A 127 -23.08 11.22 16.32
CA ASN A 127 -23.41 10.59 17.60
C ASN A 127 -22.53 11.06 18.76
N GLY A 128 -21.66 12.06 18.56
CA GLY A 128 -20.81 12.62 19.60
C GLY A 128 -19.71 11.67 20.09
N THR A 129 -19.36 10.66 19.30
CA THR A 129 -18.24 9.76 19.63
C THR A 129 -16.97 10.60 19.69
N LYS A 130 -16.37 10.71 20.88
CA LYS A 130 -15.11 11.45 21.04
C LYS A 130 -14.01 10.74 20.26
N PHE A 131 -13.57 11.38 19.18
CA PHE A 131 -12.35 11.01 18.50
C PHE A 131 -11.14 11.63 19.20
N LEU A 132 -9.94 11.13 18.89
CA LEU A 132 -8.69 11.75 19.34
C LEU A 132 -8.67 13.23 18.96
N ASN A 133 -8.08 14.08 19.78
CA ASN A 133 -7.90 15.50 19.47
C ASN A 133 -6.42 15.85 19.57
N ILE A 134 -5.80 16.16 18.44
CA ILE A 134 -4.35 16.37 18.32
C ILE A 134 -3.84 17.56 19.15
N GLU A 135 -4.68 18.54 19.45
CA GLU A 135 -4.31 19.72 20.23
C GLU A 135 -4.21 19.42 21.73
N ARG A 136 -4.76 18.28 22.17
CA ARG A 136 -4.70 17.86 23.57
C ARG A 136 -3.63 16.79 23.76
N ARG A 137 -3.00 16.78 24.93
CA ARG A 137 -2.04 15.73 25.28
C ARG A 137 -2.74 14.37 25.33
N TRP A 138 -2.26 13.42 24.52
CA TRP A 138 -2.76 12.05 24.51
C TRP A 138 -2.16 11.22 25.65
N SER A 139 -2.98 10.34 26.19
CA SER A 139 -2.59 9.21 27.01
C SER A 139 -1.85 8.15 26.18
N THR A 140 -1.15 7.24 26.85
CA THR A 140 -0.46 6.11 26.18
C THR A 140 -1.39 5.28 25.31
N GLU A 141 -2.64 5.10 25.76
CA GLU A 141 -3.65 4.32 25.03
C GLU A 141 -4.12 5.04 23.76
N GLU A 142 -4.33 6.36 23.83
CA GLU A 142 -4.70 7.18 22.67
C GLU A 142 -3.59 7.19 21.61
N LYS A 143 -2.32 7.29 22.02
CA LYS A 143 -1.17 7.15 21.10
C LYS A 143 -1.14 5.78 20.43
N ARG A 144 -1.42 4.72 21.18
CA ARG A 144 -1.48 3.34 20.66
C ARG A 144 -2.58 3.18 19.63
N ILE A 145 -3.78 3.71 19.91
CA ILE A 145 -4.92 3.70 18.98
C ILE A 145 -4.56 4.44 17.69
N PHE A 146 -3.95 5.62 17.79
CA PHE A 146 -3.53 6.39 16.62
C PHE A 146 -2.56 5.60 15.73
N ARG A 147 -1.52 5.03 16.35
CA ARG A 147 -0.51 4.22 15.67
C ARG A 147 -1.10 3.01 14.95
N ILE A 148 -2.04 2.31 15.57
CA ILE A 148 -2.76 1.20 14.92
C ILE A 148 -3.53 1.68 13.69
N GLY A 149 -4.10 2.89 13.73
CA GLY A 149 -4.72 3.51 12.57
C GLY A 149 -3.74 3.78 11.44
N LEU A 150 -2.56 4.32 11.75
CA LEU A 150 -1.47 4.53 10.78
C LEU A 150 -0.99 3.21 10.14
N GLU A 151 -0.88 2.14 10.94
CA GLU A 151 -0.48 0.82 10.44
C GLU A 151 -1.56 0.13 9.58
N ARG A 152 -2.82 0.56 9.72
CA ARG A 152 -3.99 -0.10 9.11
C ARG A 152 -4.49 0.59 7.85
N TYR A 153 -4.40 1.91 7.78
CA TYR A 153 -4.92 2.71 6.68
C TYR A 153 -3.79 3.30 5.85
N GLU A 154 -4.02 3.49 4.56
CA GLU A 154 -3.07 4.11 3.63
C GLU A 154 -3.79 5.07 2.68
N GLY A 155 -3.06 6.01 2.08
CA GLY A 155 -3.60 6.94 1.09
C GLY A 155 -4.80 7.76 1.61
N ARG A 156 -5.93 7.73 0.89
CA ARG A 156 -7.13 8.52 1.23
C ARG A 156 -7.78 8.12 2.57
N GLU A 157 -7.75 6.83 2.92
CA GLU A 157 -8.30 6.35 4.20
C GLU A 157 -7.48 6.87 5.38
N LEU A 158 -6.14 6.86 5.23
CA LEU A 158 -5.22 7.40 6.22
C LEU A 158 -5.41 8.91 6.39
N GLU A 159 -5.52 9.64 5.29
CA GLU A 159 -5.76 11.09 5.32
C GLU A 159 -7.07 11.43 6.04
N LEU A 160 -8.16 10.71 5.74
CA LEU A 160 -9.42 10.88 6.46
C LEU A 160 -9.26 10.54 7.95
N TYR A 161 -8.64 9.41 8.27
CA TYR A 161 -8.39 9.00 9.66
C TYR A 161 -7.62 10.05 10.45
N CYS A 162 -6.52 10.57 9.89
CA CYS A 162 -5.71 11.62 10.50
C CYS A 162 -6.53 12.90 10.69
N ASN A 163 -7.31 13.31 9.69
CA ASN A 163 -8.18 14.48 9.76
C ASN A 163 -9.23 14.37 10.88
N LEU A 164 -9.75 13.17 11.17
CA LEU A 164 -10.67 12.95 12.28
C LEU A 164 -10.05 13.21 13.64
N THR A 165 -8.73 13.10 13.75
CA THR A 165 -8.01 13.42 14.97
C THR A 165 -7.66 14.90 15.09
N GLY A 166 -7.94 15.70 14.06
CA GLY A 166 -7.43 17.06 13.90
C GLY A 166 -5.99 17.12 13.37
N PHE A 167 -5.30 15.98 13.24
CA PHE A 167 -3.96 15.89 12.66
C PHE A 167 -4.03 15.96 11.14
N SER A 168 -4.25 17.17 10.61
CA SER A 168 -4.39 17.43 9.17
C SER A 168 -3.18 18.14 8.59
N LYS A 169 -3.04 18.11 7.26
CA LYS A 169 -2.02 18.92 6.55
C LYS A 169 -2.20 20.41 6.84
N GLU A 170 -3.44 20.88 6.91
CA GLU A 170 -3.76 22.26 7.27
C GLU A 170 -3.27 22.59 8.67
N PHE A 171 -3.60 21.75 9.67
CA PHE A 171 -3.13 21.89 11.05
C PHE A 171 -1.60 21.95 11.10
N ILE A 172 -0.89 21.04 10.44
CA ILE A 172 0.59 21.02 10.45
C ILE A 172 1.16 22.32 9.87
N ASN A 173 0.57 22.83 8.79
CA ASN A 173 1.08 24.02 8.10
C ASN A 173 0.79 25.32 8.87
N THR A 174 -0.39 25.44 9.49
CA THR A 174 -0.86 26.72 10.06
C THR A 174 -0.68 26.82 11.57
N SER A 175 -0.49 25.71 12.27
CA SER A 175 -0.42 25.70 13.73
C SER A 175 0.77 26.45 14.29
N LEU A 176 0.53 27.08 15.44
CA LEU A 176 1.55 27.74 16.23
C LEU A 176 2.49 26.72 16.89
N PRO A 177 3.74 27.12 17.20
CA PRO A 177 4.74 26.25 17.81
C PRO A 177 4.29 25.39 19.00
N PRO A 178 3.51 25.89 19.99
CA PRO A 178 3.07 25.06 21.12
C PRO A 178 2.18 23.88 20.71
N ALA A 179 1.26 24.10 19.76
CA ALA A 179 0.36 23.08 19.26
C ALA A 179 1.14 22.01 18.45
N LEU A 180 2.13 22.43 17.67
CA LEU A 180 3.01 21.51 16.93
C LEU A 180 3.83 20.60 17.86
N ILE A 181 4.32 21.13 18.99
CA ILE A 181 5.04 20.32 19.98
C ILE A 181 4.11 19.30 20.63
N ILE A 182 2.87 19.67 20.95
CA ILE A 182 1.87 18.74 21.48
C ILE A 182 1.59 17.63 20.47
N ALA A 183 1.32 18.00 19.21
CA ALA A 183 1.10 17.05 18.12
C ALA A 183 2.28 16.10 17.94
N ALA A 184 3.51 16.62 17.89
CA ALA A 184 4.73 15.82 17.79
C ALA A 184 4.88 14.81 18.92
N ARG A 185 4.60 15.24 20.17
CA ARG A 185 4.61 14.34 21.32
C ARG A 185 3.50 13.30 21.28
N ASN A 186 2.34 13.63 20.72
CA ASN A 186 1.21 12.72 20.59
C ASN A 186 1.50 11.60 19.59
N VAL A 187 2.13 11.94 18.46
CA VAL A 187 2.47 10.96 17.41
C VAL A 187 3.86 10.34 17.59
N ASP A 188 4.50 10.56 18.74
CA ASP A 188 5.86 10.10 19.07
C ASP A 188 6.92 10.50 18.01
N ALA A 189 6.75 11.66 17.38
CA ALA A 189 7.70 12.22 16.41
C ALA A 189 8.97 12.76 17.09
N GLN A 190 10.09 12.64 16.40
CA GLN A 190 11.34 13.29 16.81
C GLN A 190 11.20 14.81 16.68
N ILE A 191 11.61 15.55 17.72
CA ILE A 191 11.60 17.02 17.73
C ILE A 191 13.02 17.52 17.41
N PRO A 192 13.28 17.98 16.17
CA PRO A 192 14.62 18.35 15.74
C PRO A 192 15.10 19.63 16.44
N GLN A 193 16.35 19.62 16.89
CA GLN A 193 17.02 20.79 17.47
C GLN A 193 17.78 21.55 16.38
N SER A 194 17.84 22.88 16.49
CA SER A 194 18.68 23.75 15.68
C SER A 194 20.02 24.01 16.37
N SER A 195 21.02 24.39 15.57
CA SER A 195 22.36 24.77 16.05
C SER A 195 22.39 25.99 16.98
N GLN A 196 21.28 26.71 17.12
CA GLN A 196 21.15 27.94 17.91
C GLN A 196 20.27 27.76 19.17
N THR A 197 20.17 26.55 19.73
CA THR A 197 19.44 26.19 20.98
C THR A 197 17.91 26.17 20.91
N GLY A 198 17.32 26.20 19.71
CA GLY A 198 15.87 26.17 19.50
C GLY A 198 15.38 24.92 18.76
N ILE A 199 14.07 24.74 18.66
CA ILE A 199 13.46 23.69 17.82
C ILE A 199 13.43 24.16 16.36
N ASN A 200 13.80 23.29 15.42
CA ASN A 200 13.62 23.55 13.99
C ASN A 200 12.17 23.20 13.57
N TYR A 201 11.30 24.21 13.55
CA TYR A 201 9.88 24.00 13.26
C TYR A 201 9.56 23.65 11.81
N ASP A 202 10.42 24.02 10.86
CA ASP A 202 10.22 23.66 9.46
C ASP A 202 10.48 22.17 9.27
N LEU A 203 11.61 21.68 9.78
CA LEU A 203 11.91 20.25 9.79
C LEU A 203 10.91 19.45 10.62
N LEU A 204 10.40 20.01 11.72
CA LEU A 204 9.34 19.34 12.49
C LEU A 204 8.06 19.16 11.65
N ARG A 205 7.66 20.17 10.87
CA ARG A 205 6.49 20.05 9.98
C ARG A 205 6.72 19.00 8.90
N ASP A 206 7.93 18.89 8.37
CA ASP A 206 8.28 17.82 7.43
C ASP A 206 8.12 16.43 8.06
N ILE A 207 8.70 16.22 9.24
CA ILE A 207 8.56 14.96 9.99
C ILE A 207 7.08 14.61 10.24
N LEU A 208 6.25 15.59 10.61
CA LEU A 208 4.83 15.37 10.85
C LEU A 208 4.06 15.03 9.55
N ARG A 209 4.43 15.62 8.41
CA ARG A 209 3.84 15.29 7.11
C ARG A 209 4.21 13.88 6.66
N ASP A 210 5.43 13.45 6.92
CA ASP A 210 5.90 12.10 6.60
C ASP A 210 5.07 11.04 7.34
N ILE A 211 4.65 11.31 8.57
CA ILE A 211 3.76 10.41 9.35
C ILE A 211 2.37 10.26 8.70
N MET A 212 1.87 11.28 7.99
CA MET A 212 0.58 11.20 7.28
C MET A 212 0.67 10.51 5.91
N THR A 213 1.88 10.16 5.45
CA THR A 213 2.14 9.65 4.09
C THR A 213 2.94 8.35 4.07
N SER A 214 3.32 7.84 5.24
CA SER A 214 4.01 6.55 5.43
C SER A 214 3.05 5.37 5.33
#